data_AF-A0A820IM42-F1
#
_entry.id   AF-A0A820IM42-F1
#
_cell.length_a   1.000
_cell.length_b   1.000
_cell.length_c   1.000
_cell.angle_alpha   90.00
_cell.angle_beta   90.00
_cell.angle_gamma   90.00
#
_symmetry.space_group_name_H-M   'P 1'
#
loop_
_entity.id
_entity.type
_entity.pdbx_description
1 polymer ?
#
loop_
_entity_poly.entity_id
_entity_poly.type
_entity_poly.pdbx_seq_one_letter_code
_entity_poly.pdbx_strand_id
1 'polypeptide(L)'
;MFLFFYIFNYYGAACQSLEPDCLLPFYFGCAKIILVGDPQQLPPCVLSPAGQGHNLSQSLYDRLNDIVPPKNISMLTEQYRMHQEICDFPNKHFYDGQLITHESVMNYWTAYPLKPYYLYNLTYTTHQCPPNGGSSDNKEERIFIKKFCIKLRE
;
A
#
# COMPACT_ATOMS: atom_id res chain seq x y z
N MET A 1 -4.49 -32.57 14.00
CA MET A 1 -4.67 -31.91 12.68
C MET A 1 -4.50 -30.42 12.89
N PHE A 2 -3.30 -29.89 12.72
CA PHE A 2 -3.01 -28.46 12.89
C PHE A 2 -3.11 -27.81 11.52
N LEU A 3 -4.30 -27.31 11.18
CA LEU A 3 -4.47 -26.48 10.00
C LEU A 3 -3.95 -25.07 10.37
N PHE A 4 -2.74 -24.74 9.94
CA PHE A 4 -2.25 -23.36 9.92
C PHE A 4 -2.81 -22.71 8.66
N PHE A 5 -3.84 -21.90 8.78
CA PHE A 5 -4.21 -20.98 7.71
C PHE A 5 -3.34 -19.74 7.84
N TYR A 6 -2.30 -19.67 7.01
CA TYR A 6 -1.73 -18.38 6.64
C TYR A 6 -2.80 -17.67 5.80
N ILE A 7 -3.40 -16.63 6.36
CA ILE A 7 -4.22 -15.71 5.56
C ILE A 7 -3.25 -14.87 4.73
N PHE A 8 -2.69 -15.48 3.68
CA PHE A 8 -2.54 -14.75 2.43
C PHE A 8 -3.94 -14.78 1.81
N ASN A 9 -4.72 -13.73 2.06
CA ASN A 9 -5.77 -13.42 1.10
C ASN A 9 -5.06 -13.39 -0.27
N TYR A 10 -5.63 -14.04 -1.27
CA TYR A 10 -5.07 -14.13 -2.63
C TYR A 10 -4.79 -12.73 -3.23
N TYR A 11 -5.30 -11.68 -2.56
CA TYR A 11 -5.05 -10.26 -2.70
C TYR A 11 -4.25 -9.78 -1.48
N GLY A 12 -2.96 -9.50 -1.65
CA GLY A 12 -2.07 -9.12 -0.55
C GLY A 12 -2.63 -7.99 0.34
N ALA A 13 -2.44 -8.15 1.66
CA ALA A 13 -2.82 -7.27 2.77
C ALA A 13 -4.25 -7.44 3.34
N ALA A 14 -4.30 -7.85 4.62
CA ALA A 14 -5.54 -7.98 5.40
C ALA A 14 -6.31 -6.66 5.55
N CYS A 15 -5.59 -5.51 5.55
CA CYS A 15 -6.20 -4.18 5.60
C CYS A 15 -6.95 -3.81 4.31
N GLN A 16 -6.61 -4.43 3.18
CA GLN A 16 -7.28 -4.18 1.88
C GLN A 16 -8.43 -5.15 1.60
N SER A 17 -8.64 -6.14 2.49
CA SER A 17 -9.68 -7.15 2.33
C SER A 17 -10.93 -6.77 3.11
N LEU A 18 -12.10 -7.05 2.54
CA LEU A 18 -13.35 -6.92 3.28
C LEU A 18 -13.33 -7.90 4.46
N GLU A 19 -13.91 -7.51 5.58
CA GLU A 19 -14.00 -8.40 6.74
C GLU A 19 -14.60 -9.77 6.41
N PRO A 20 -15.73 -9.89 5.67
CA PRO A 20 -16.30 -11.20 5.33
C PRO A 20 -15.31 -12.11 4.59
N ASP A 21 -14.45 -11.55 3.74
CA ASP A 21 -13.43 -12.32 3.01
C ASP A 21 -12.38 -12.89 3.97
N CYS A 22 -12.02 -12.12 5.00
CA CYS A 22 -11.11 -12.55 6.07
C CYS A 22 -11.73 -13.56 7.05
N LEU A 23 -13.05 -13.72 7.07
CA LEU A 23 -13.75 -14.65 7.98
C LEU A 23 -13.81 -16.10 7.46
N LEU A 24 -13.59 -16.32 6.15
CA LEU A 24 -13.68 -17.65 5.54
C LEU A 24 -12.86 -18.74 6.27
N PRO A 25 -11.61 -18.49 6.72
CA PRO A 25 -10.82 -19.50 7.44
C PRO A 25 -11.41 -19.91 8.80
N PHE A 26 -12.16 -19.02 9.48
CA PHE A 26 -12.76 -19.33 10.79
C PHE A 26 -13.83 -20.41 10.67
N TYR A 27 -14.56 -20.43 9.56
CA TYR A 27 -15.56 -21.46 9.28
C TYR A 27 -14.97 -22.88 9.28
N PHE A 28 -13.69 -23.02 8.90
CA PHE A 28 -12.98 -24.30 8.86
C PHE A 28 -12.28 -24.68 10.18
N GLY A 29 -12.58 -23.99 11.29
CA GLY A 29 -12.03 -24.34 12.61
C GLY A 29 -10.58 -23.91 12.81
N CYS A 30 -10.21 -22.74 12.27
CA CYS A 30 -8.87 -22.19 12.42
C CYS A 30 -8.49 -21.99 13.90
N ALA A 31 -7.38 -22.58 14.34
CA ALA A 31 -6.91 -22.50 15.73
C ALA A 31 -6.02 -21.28 16.02
N LYS A 32 -5.38 -20.71 15.00
CA LYS A 32 -4.50 -19.53 15.08
C LYS A 32 -4.52 -18.75 13.79
N ILE A 33 -4.57 -17.43 13.89
CA ILE A 33 -4.58 -16.52 12.75
C ILE A 33 -3.48 -15.50 12.93
N ILE A 34 -2.78 -15.22 11.83
CA ILE A 34 -1.84 -14.12 11.69
C ILE A 34 -2.37 -13.26 10.55
N LEU A 35 -2.68 -12.00 10.86
CA LEU A 35 -3.05 -11.02 9.85
C LEU A 35 -1.84 -10.14 9.55
N VAL A 36 -1.51 -10.03 8.27
CA VAL A 36 -0.44 -9.16 7.79
C VAL A 36 -1.07 -8.09 6.92
N GLY A 37 -0.77 -6.83 7.23
CA GLY A 37 -1.30 -5.68 6.54
C GLY A 37 -0.69 -4.41 7.12
N ASP A 38 -1.06 -3.29 6.52
CA ASP A 38 -0.60 -1.98 6.91
C ASP A 38 -1.82 -1.03 6.99
N PRO A 39 -2.24 -0.60 8.19
CA PRO A 39 -3.39 0.27 8.36
C PRO A 39 -3.15 1.70 7.82
N GLN A 40 -1.90 2.06 7.51
CA GLN A 40 -1.56 3.35 6.88
C GLN A 40 -1.69 3.32 5.35
N GLN A 41 -1.97 2.16 4.76
CA GLN A 41 -2.17 2.00 3.32
C GLN A 41 -3.66 1.97 2.94
N LEU A 42 -3.96 1.61 1.69
CA LEU A 42 -5.32 1.62 1.17
C LEU A 42 -6.26 0.72 2.00
N PRO A 43 -7.47 1.19 2.33
CA PRO A 43 -8.52 0.34 2.90
C PRO A 43 -9.20 -0.51 1.81
N PRO A 44 -10.13 -1.41 2.16
CA PRO A 44 -10.91 -2.18 1.21
C PRO A 44 -11.75 -1.27 0.30
N CYS A 45 -11.77 -1.58 -1.00
CA CYS A 45 -12.53 -0.83 -1.99
C CYS A 45 -14.02 -1.22 -1.96
N VAL A 46 -14.87 -0.34 -1.43
CA VAL A 46 -16.33 -0.53 -1.41
C VAL A 46 -16.98 0.45 -2.38
N LEU A 47 -17.55 -0.06 -3.48
CA LEU A 47 -18.22 0.75 -4.49
C LEU A 47 -19.69 1.08 -4.15
N SER A 48 -20.32 0.27 -3.30
CA SER A 48 -21.72 0.43 -2.92
C SER A 48 -21.87 1.56 -1.88
N PRO A 49 -22.69 2.59 -2.15
CA PRO A 49 -22.98 3.65 -1.17
C PRO A 49 -23.60 3.09 0.11
N ALA A 50 -24.48 2.09 0.00
CA ALA A 50 -25.05 1.42 1.16
C ALA A 50 -23.98 0.68 1.96
N GLY A 51 -23.04 0.01 1.28
CA GLY A 51 -21.90 -0.66 1.93
C GLY A 51 -21.01 0.33 2.69
N GLN A 52 -20.70 1.47 2.09
CA GLN A 52 -19.96 2.55 2.75
C GLN A 52 -20.74 3.08 3.97
N GLY A 53 -22.04 3.32 3.83
CA GLY A 53 -22.91 3.77 4.92
C GLY A 53 -23.05 2.77 6.09
N HIS A 54 -22.77 1.49 5.84
CA HIS A 54 -22.74 0.42 6.84
C HIS A 54 -21.33 -0.03 7.24
N ASN A 55 -20.30 0.79 6.97
CA ASN A 55 -18.92 0.56 7.38
C ASN A 55 -18.29 -0.74 6.82
N LEU A 56 -18.72 -1.18 5.63
CA LEU A 56 -18.14 -2.35 4.96
C LEU A 56 -16.67 -2.14 4.56
N SER A 57 -16.20 -0.89 4.55
CA SER A 57 -14.80 -0.51 4.33
C SER A 57 -13.92 -0.71 5.57
N GLN A 58 -14.45 -1.10 6.72
CA GLN A 58 -13.63 -1.49 7.86
C GLN A 58 -13.13 -2.92 7.65
N SER A 59 -11.82 -3.11 7.54
CA SER A 59 -11.24 -4.45 7.44
C SER A 59 -11.31 -5.20 8.77
N LEU A 60 -11.17 -6.52 8.74
CA LEU A 60 -10.99 -7.31 9.97
C LEU A 60 -9.71 -6.89 10.72
N TYR A 61 -8.67 -6.50 9.98
CA TYR A 61 -7.42 -6.02 10.58
C TYR A 61 -7.67 -4.79 11.44
N ASP A 62 -8.34 -3.77 10.87
CA ASP A 62 -8.59 -2.50 11.57
C ASP A 62 -9.39 -2.72 12.85
N ARG A 63 -10.46 -3.53 12.77
CA ARG A 63 -11.27 -3.86 13.95
C ARG A 63 -10.48 -4.60 15.01
N LEU A 64 -9.62 -5.54 14.60
CA LEU A 64 -8.80 -6.28 15.55
C LEU A 64 -7.72 -5.39 16.17
N ASN A 65 -7.12 -4.49 15.39
CA ASN A 65 -6.10 -3.54 15.85
C ASN A 65 -6.59 -2.70 17.04
N ASP A 66 -7.88 -2.37 17.09
CA ASP A 66 -8.47 -1.59 18.19
C ASP A 66 -8.74 -2.40 19.47
N ILE A 67 -8.89 -3.72 19.37
CA ILE A 67 -9.32 -4.58 20.50
C ILE A 67 -8.24 -5.53 21.00
N VAL A 68 -7.26 -5.89 20.17
CA VAL A 68 -6.21 -6.83 20.57
C VAL A 68 -5.15 -6.13 21.42
N PRO A 69 -4.61 -6.79 22.46
CA PRO A 69 -3.57 -6.20 23.28
C PRO A 69 -2.33 -5.80 22.44
N PRO A 70 -1.67 -4.66 22.73
CA PRO A 70 -0.51 -4.20 21.96
C PRO A 70 0.62 -5.24 21.82
N LYS A 71 0.80 -6.13 22.81
CA LYS A 71 1.78 -7.22 22.75
C LYS A 71 1.54 -8.25 21.62
N ASN A 72 0.35 -8.23 21.03
CA ASN A 72 -0.05 -9.09 19.92
C ASN A 72 0.04 -8.37 18.56
N ILE A 73 0.47 -7.10 18.55
CA ILE A 73 0.65 -6.28 17.36
C ILE A 73 2.15 -6.02 17.21
N SER A 74 2.70 -6.33 16.04
CA SER A 74 4.11 -6.13 15.75
C SER A 74 4.27 -5.37 14.44
N MET A 75 4.96 -4.24 14.50
CA MET A 75 5.38 -3.48 13.32
C MET A 75 6.73 -3.98 12.84
N LEU A 76 6.85 -4.21 11.53
CA LEU A 76 8.14 -4.45 10.88
C LEU A 76 8.78 -3.09 10.59
N THR A 77 9.91 -2.80 11.23
CA THR A 77 10.56 -1.49 11.17
C THR A 77 11.63 -1.40 10.08
N GLU A 78 12.13 -2.51 9.57
CA GLU A 78 13.19 -2.50 8.57
C GLU A 78 12.64 -2.64 7.14
N GLN A 79 13.03 -1.72 6.26
CA GLN A 79 12.61 -1.69 4.86
C GLN A 79 13.78 -1.95 3.90
N TYR A 80 13.49 -2.72 2.85
CA TYR A 80 14.47 -3.24 1.90
C TYR A 80 14.19 -2.80 0.46
N ARG A 81 13.25 -1.87 0.23
CA ARG A 81 12.73 -1.55 -1.11
C ARG A 81 13.32 -0.27 -1.69
N MET A 82 13.23 0.83 -0.95
CA MET A 82 13.45 2.17 -1.49
C MET A 82 14.65 2.86 -0.86
N HIS A 83 15.34 3.72 -1.62
CA HIS A 83 16.44 4.52 -1.11
C HIS A 83 15.99 5.39 0.08
N GLN A 84 16.91 5.68 1.02
CA GLN A 84 16.61 6.44 2.25
C GLN A 84 15.87 7.76 1.95
N GLU A 85 16.35 8.55 1.00
CA GLU A 85 15.70 9.81 0.60
C GLU A 85 14.24 9.67 0.13
N ILE A 86 13.87 8.53 -0.48
CA ILE A 86 12.48 8.25 -0.86
C ILE A 86 11.67 7.84 0.38
N CYS A 87 12.28 7.09 1.30
CA CYS A 87 11.69 6.61 2.55
C CYS A 87 11.41 7.74 3.54
N ASP A 88 12.22 8.80 3.55
CA ASP A 88 12.18 9.85 4.57
C ASP A 88 10.79 10.50 4.71
N PHE A 89 10.15 10.83 3.59
CA PHE A 89 8.82 11.44 3.60
C PHE A 89 7.74 10.51 4.18
N PRO A 90 7.47 9.31 3.61
CA PRO A 90 6.44 8.43 4.14
C PRO A 90 6.75 7.97 5.58
N ASN A 91 8.02 7.72 5.92
CA ASN A 91 8.41 7.33 7.26
C ASN A 91 8.00 8.37 8.31
N LYS A 92 8.32 9.64 8.05
CA LYS A 92 7.97 10.73 8.96
C LYS A 92 6.47 10.99 9.01
N HIS A 93 5.76 10.83 7.90
CA HIS A 93 4.35 11.21 7.80
C HIS A 93 3.37 10.14 8.30
N PHE A 94 3.70 8.85 8.10
CA PHE A 94 2.78 7.74 8.40
C PHE A 94 3.27 6.80 9.50
N TYR A 95 4.57 6.78 9.79
CA TYR A 95 5.21 5.75 10.63
C TYR A 95 6.05 6.34 11.77
N ASP A 96 5.84 7.61 12.13
CA ASP A 96 6.55 8.31 13.22
C ASP A 96 8.08 8.22 13.17
N GLY A 97 8.67 8.04 11.98
CA GLY A 97 10.11 7.88 11.83
C GLY A 97 10.67 6.51 12.24
N GLN A 98 9.81 5.51 12.47
CA GLN A 98 10.21 4.19 12.97
C GLN A 98 10.82 3.28 11.88
N LEU A 99 10.65 3.60 10.59
CA LEU A 99 11.23 2.80 9.52
C LEU A 99 12.73 3.05 9.35
N ILE A 100 13.50 1.98 9.21
CA ILE A 100 14.95 1.97 9.01
C ILE A 100 15.25 1.35 7.65
N THR A 101 16.04 2.02 6.81
CA THR A 101 16.50 1.47 5.53
C THR A 101 17.67 0.54 5.77
N HIS A 102 17.52 -0.72 5.34
CA HIS A 102 18.62 -1.68 5.44
C HIS A 102 19.80 -1.29 4.52
N GLU A 103 21.03 -1.54 4.97
CA GLU A 103 22.26 -1.16 4.27
C GLU A 103 22.37 -1.71 2.84
N SER A 104 21.77 -2.89 2.59
CA SER A 104 21.77 -3.52 1.27
C SER A 104 21.16 -2.61 0.21
N VAL A 105 20.13 -1.82 0.55
CA VAL A 105 19.51 -0.88 -0.38
C VAL A 105 20.53 0.16 -0.81
N MET A 106 21.26 0.77 0.12
CA MET A 106 22.24 1.81 -0.20
C MET A 106 23.35 1.26 -1.10
N ASN A 107 23.78 0.02 -0.87
CA ASN A 107 24.80 -0.66 -1.69
C ASN A 107 24.34 -0.91 -3.14
N TYR A 108 23.05 -1.13 -3.39
CA TYR A 108 22.53 -1.24 -4.76
C TYR A 108 22.57 0.11 -5.50
N TRP A 109 22.40 1.22 -4.77
CA TRP A 109 22.28 2.56 -5.36
C TRP A 109 23.62 3.22 -5.66
N THR A 110 24.73 2.81 -5.03
CA THR A 110 26.06 3.39 -5.30
C THR A 110 26.50 3.26 -6.76
N ALA A 111 25.96 2.28 -7.49
CA ALA A 111 26.26 2.06 -8.91
C ALA A 111 25.25 2.71 -9.87
N TYR A 112 24.18 3.35 -9.36
CA TYR A 112 23.11 3.89 -10.20
C TYR A 112 23.38 5.35 -10.60
N PRO A 113 23.27 5.70 -11.89
CA PRO A 113 23.57 7.06 -12.36
C PRO A 113 22.46 8.09 -12.08
N LEU A 114 21.33 7.66 -11.53
CA LEU A 114 20.15 8.50 -11.29
C LEU A 114 20.04 8.85 -9.82
N LYS A 115 19.58 10.07 -9.53
CA LYS A 115 19.18 10.44 -8.17
C LYS A 115 17.96 9.61 -7.72
N PRO A 116 17.74 9.45 -6.40
CA PRO A 116 16.64 8.64 -5.86
C PRO A 116 15.25 9.05 -6.38
N TYR A 117 14.98 10.34 -6.53
CA TYR A 117 13.74 10.81 -7.13
C TYR A 117 13.89 12.18 -7.81
N TYR A 118 12.98 12.47 -8.74
CA TYR A 118 12.82 13.78 -9.39
C TYR A 118 11.35 14.18 -9.35
N LEU A 119 11.07 15.45 -9.10
CA LEU A 119 9.71 16.01 -9.16
C LEU A 119 9.61 16.95 -10.36
N TYR A 120 8.75 16.62 -11.32
CA TYR A 120 8.48 17.43 -12.50
C TYR A 120 7.12 18.09 -12.38
N ASN A 121 7.10 19.41 -12.25
CA ASN A 121 5.86 20.18 -12.25
C ASN A 121 5.48 20.57 -13.68
N LEU A 122 4.42 19.97 -14.22
CA LEU A 122 3.94 20.21 -15.59
C LEU A 122 2.75 21.17 -15.58
N THR A 123 3.03 22.45 -15.28
CA THR A 123 2.02 23.51 -15.09
C THR A 123 1.18 23.85 -16.33
N TYR A 124 1.56 23.33 -17.50
CA TYR A 124 0.90 23.57 -18.78
C TYR A 124 -0.13 22.49 -19.14
N THR A 125 -0.39 21.55 -18.23
CA THR A 125 -1.23 20.37 -18.51
C THR A 125 -2.59 20.49 -17.83
N THR A 126 -3.60 19.84 -18.41
CA THR A 126 -4.97 19.86 -17.89
C THR A 126 -5.53 18.44 -17.95
N HIS A 127 -6.17 18.00 -16.88
CA HIS A 127 -6.85 16.71 -16.86
C HIS A 127 -8.19 16.80 -17.60
N GLN A 128 -8.46 15.78 -18.41
CA GLN A 128 -9.77 15.54 -19.02
C GLN A 128 -10.54 14.55 -18.16
N CYS A 129 -11.72 14.95 -17.71
CA CYS A 129 -12.63 14.08 -16.97
C CYS A 129 -13.84 13.75 -17.87
N PRO A 130 -14.24 12.47 -17.99
CA PRO A 130 -15.42 12.12 -18.74
C PRO A 130 -16.68 12.75 -18.12
N PRO A 131 -17.64 13.23 -18.93
CA PRO A 131 -18.84 13.91 -18.42
C PRO A 131 -19.76 13.00 -17.59
N ASN A 132 -19.68 11.68 -17.80
CA ASN A 132 -20.48 10.68 -17.08
C ASN A 132 -19.72 10.04 -15.91
N GLY A 133 -18.60 10.63 -15.49
CA GLY A 133 -17.69 10.02 -14.53
C GLY A 133 -16.81 8.93 -15.15
N GLY A 134 -15.91 8.35 -14.34
CA GLY A 134 -14.93 7.36 -14.78
C GLY A 134 -13.49 7.84 -14.63
N SER A 135 -12.55 7.12 -15.25
CA SER A 135 -11.12 7.47 -15.21
C SER A 135 -10.86 8.78 -15.95
N SER A 136 -10.02 9.64 -15.37
CA SER A 136 -9.48 10.83 -16.04
C SER A 136 -8.23 10.49 -16.86
N ASP A 137 -7.89 11.38 -17.79
CA ASP A 137 -6.64 11.32 -18.55
C ASP A 137 -5.96 12.69 -18.66
N ASN A 138 -4.64 12.70 -18.86
CA ASN A 138 -3.86 13.90 -19.16
C ASN A 138 -2.91 13.59 -20.32
N LYS A 139 -3.24 14.13 -21.50
CA LYS A 139 -2.55 13.82 -22.75
C LYS A 139 -1.10 14.32 -22.74
N GLU A 140 -0.87 15.48 -22.16
CA GLU A 140 0.40 16.19 -22.09
C GLU A 140 1.34 15.49 -21.11
N GLU A 141 0.85 15.10 -19.92
CA GLU A 141 1.58 14.24 -18.99
C GLU A 141 1.97 12.91 -19.65
N ARG A 142 1.05 12.27 -20.37
CA ARG A 142 1.34 11.02 -21.10
C ARG A 142 2.46 11.19 -22.12
N ILE A 143 2.47 12.30 -22.87
CA ILE A 143 3.53 12.59 -23.85
C ILE A 143 4.87 12.82 -23.14
N PHE A 144 4.87 13.57 -22.04
CA PHE A 144 6.06 13.80 -21.23
C PHE A 144 6.64 12.47 -20.70
N ILE A 145 5.81 11.65 -20.05
CA ILE A 145 6.21 10.34 -19.49
C ILE A 145 6.76 9.44 -20.60
N LYS A 146 6.10 9.38 -21.78
CA LYS A 146 6.60 8.59 -22.91
C LYS A 146 8.01 9.02 -23.33
N LYS A 147 8.25 10.33 -23.50
CA LYS A 147 9.57 10.86 -23.88
C LYS A 147 10.61 10.57 -22.80
N PHE A 148 10.25 10.75 -21.53
CA PHE A 148 11.12 10.46 -20.39
C PHE A 148 11.54 8.99 -20.36
N CYS A 149 10.58 8.06 -20.49
CA CYS A 149 10.85 6.62 -20.52
C CYS A 149 11.72 6.17 -21.71
N ILE A 150 11.61 6.83 -22.87
CA ILE A 150 12.48 6.55 -24.02
C ILE A 150 13.92 6.98 -23.68
N LYS A 151 14.08 8.21 -23.16
CA LYS A 151 15.40 8.75 -22.80
C LYS A 151 16.10 7.97 -21.67
N LEU A 152 15.34 7.37 -20.75
CA LEU A 152 15.90 6.51 -19.69
C LEU A 152 16.45 5.18 -20.20
N ARG A 153 16.10 4.74 -21.41
CA ARG A 153 16.62 3.50 -22.01
C ARG A 153 17.90 3.69 -22.81
N GLU A 154 18.18 4.92 -23.22
CA GLU A 154 19.39 5.32 -23.95
C GLU A 154 20.57 5.49 -22.99
#